data_AF-A0A086AJK6-F1
#
_entry.id   AF-A0A086AJK6-F1
#
_cell.length_a   1.000
_cell.length_b   1.000
_cell.length_c   1.000
_cell.angle_alpha   90.00
_cell.angle_beta   90.00
_cell.angle_gamma   90.00
#
_symmetry.space_group_name_H-M   'P 1'
#
loop_
_entity.id
_entity.type
_entity.pdbx_description
1 polymer ?
#
loop_
_entity_poly.entity_id
_entity_poly.type
_entity_poly.pdbx_seq_one_letter_code
_entity_poly.pdbx_strand_id
1 'polypeptide(L)'
;MTTLKILAMTAVTDFLSSGSFSDIRCSNSTTGDRAALVQNASVPEIPTPSKDNKIQVALLLDTSNSMDGLIDQAKSRLWNIVNTLTTLKYNGKAPQVEIALYEYGNDGIRDENYIRQVTPLTQDLDLVSEKLFALRTNGGNEYCGAVIRDASMNLNWDGNEKSMKLIYIAGNEPFDQGKVNYKDVISKAKSKNIYTNTIFCGSREEGTQTFWQNGAVVGGGKYFNIDSDRKVIYIETPYDVRISECNTKLNDTYIFYGNHGSEYKLKQAAQDRNAEVQSVSNYVERTVAKSKKNAYKNDHWDLVDKAEKDAGFIATVKDDALPAELKGKSKEEIKKAVAVKSAERGKIQKEIEELSRKRQEYIDAEMKKRGNADSDDLGKAIERSILEQAKTSGYTSK
;
A
#
# COMPACT_ATOMS: atom_id res chain seq x y z
N MET A 1 -51.29 26.91 -5.16
CA MET A 1 -51.79 26.05 -4.07
C MET A 1 -50.58 25.68 -3.23
N THR A 2 -50.42 25.97 -1.95
CA THR A 2 -51.29 26.52 -0.91
C THR A 2 -50.35 27.00 0.21
N THR A 3 -50.71 28.13 0.83
CA THR A 3 -50.11 28.71 2.03
C THR A 3 -50.03 27.74 3.20
N LEU A 4 -49.03 27.86 4.08
CA LEU A 4 -49.22 27.53 5.50
C LEU A 4 -48.47 28.49 6.43
N LYS A 5 -49.21 28.91 7.46
CA LYS A 5 -48.94 29.99 8.42
C LYS A 5 -48.09 29.53 9.60
N ILE A 6 -47.36 30.48 10.15
CA ILE A 6 -46.73 30.50 11.47
C ILE A 6 -47.80 30.53 12.56
N LEU A 7 -47.61 29.77 13.65
CA LEU A 7 -48.10 30.14 14.97
C LEU A 7 -47.23 29.52 16.07
N ALA A 8 -46.62 30.38 16.88
CA ALA A 8 -46.00 30.06 18.16
C ALA A 8 -47.04 30.24 19.28
N MET A 9 -46.96 29.42 20.34
CA MET A 9 -47.47 29.77 21.67
C MET A 9 -46.65 29.12 22.79
N THR A 10 -46.56 29.89 23.85
CA THR A 10 -45.69 29.91 25.05
C THR A 10 -46.26 29.22 26.29
N ALA A 11 -45.34 28.84 27.20
CA ALA A 11 -45.43 28.69 28.66
C ALA A 11 -46.37 27.58 29.23
N VAL A 12 -46.03 26.87 30.31
CA VAL A 12 -45.93 27.33 31.72
C VAL A 12 -45.06 26.38 32.56
N THR A 13 -44.53 26.95 33.64
CA THR A 13 -43.50 26.51 34.59
C THR A 13 -44.00 25.70 35.82
N ASP A 14 -43.01 25.12 36.50
CA ASP A 14 -42.86 24.83 37.95
C ASP A 14 -43.66 23.71 38.64
N PHE A 15 -42.93 22.77 39.23
CA PHE A 15 -43.00 22.52 40.68
C PHE A 15 -41.74 21.80 41.20
N LEU A 16 -41.02 22.46 42.13
CA LEU A 16 -39.98 21.90 42.98
C LEU A 16 -40.59 21.44 44.31
N SER A 17 -40.09 20.35 44.89
CA SER A 17 -40.20 20.11 46.33
C SER A 17 -38.97 19.34 46.85
N SER A 18 -38.33 19.99 47.82
CA SER A 18 -37.49 19.50 48.94
C SER A 18 -37.66 18.02 49.33
N GLY A 19 -36.68 17.28 49.82
CA GLY A 19 -35.46 17.63 50.55
C GLY A 19 -35.44 16.92 51.90
N SER A 20 -34.37 16.15 52.18
CA SER A 20 -33.68 16.00 53.48
C SER A 20 -33.13 14.58 53.72
N PHE A 21 -31.90 14.56 54.23
CA PHE A 21 -31.10 13.42 54.67
C PHE A 21 -31.54 12.91 56.06
N SER A 22 -31.32 11.62 56.34
CA SER A 22 -31.12 11.08 57.70
C SER A 22 -30.41 9.71 57.66
N ASP A 23 -29.76 9.43 58.78
CA ASP A 23 -28.60 8.56 59.01
C ASP A 23 -28.80 7.03 59.04
N ILE A 24 -27.66 6.35 58.77
CA ILE A 24 -27.08 5.15 59.41
C ILE A 24 -28.01 3.97 59.80
N ARG A 25 -27.78 2.80 59.17
CA ARG A 25 -27.44 1.53 59.88
C ARG A 25 -27.15 0.37 58.91
N CYS A 26 -26.00 -0.29 59.11
CA CYS A 26 -25.76 -1.64 58.62
C CYS A 26 -26.59 -2.66 59.40
N SER A 27 -27.20 -3.61 58.69
CA SER A 27 -27.64 -4.91 59.24
C SER A 27 -27.73 -5.93 58.10
N ASN A 28 -27.06 -7.07 58.28
CA ASN A 28 -27.10 -8.23 57.39
C ASN A 28 -28.47 -8.90 57.42
N SER A 29 -28.98 -9.38 56.26
CA SER A 29 -29.27 -10.81 56.01
C SER A 29 -30.15 -11.04 54.76
N THR A 30 -29.74 -12.05 53.98
CA THR A 30 -30.54 -13.02 53.20
C THR A 30 -31.28 -12.61 51.90
N THR A 31 -30.70 -13.12 50.80
CA THR A 31 -31.33 -13.90 49.70
C THR A 31 -32.44 -13.27 48.87
N GLY A 32 -32.13 -13.05 47.58
CA GLY A 32 -33.11 -12.87 46.51
C GLY A 32 -32.41 -12.70 45.17
N ASP A 33 -32.40 -13.77 44.37
CA ASP A 33 -31.85 -13.85 43.02
C ASP A 33 -32.20 -12.66 42.12
N ARG A 34 -31.18 -11.92 41.69
CA ARG A 34 -31.14 -11.23 40.40
C ARG A 34 -29.75 -11.40 39.80
N ALA A 35 -29.63 -12.39 38.92
CA ALA A 35 -28.46 -12.58 38.08
C ALA A 35 -28.25 -11.32 37.23
N ALA A 36 -27.29 -10.49 37.63
CA ALA A 36 -26.75 -9.45 36.77
C ALA A 36 -25.92 -10.14 35.68
N LEU A 37 -26.37 -10.01 34.43
CA LEU A 37 -25.59 -10.31 33.24
C LEU A 37 -24.39 -9.35 33.20
N VAL A 38 -23.28 -9.78 33.80
CA VAL A 38 -21.98 -9.17 33.57
C VAL A 38 -21.58 -9.58 32.15
N GLN A 39 -21.77 -8.67 31.20
CA GLN A 39 -21.12 -8.78 29.90
C GLN A 39 -19.61 -8.83 30.15
N ASN A 40 -19.02 -10.00 29.96
CA ASN A 40 -17.58 -10.14 29.85
C ASN A 40 -17.12 -9.20 28.74
N ALA A 41 -16.56 -8.05 29.13
CA ALA A 41 -15.83 -7.19 28.24
C ALA A 41 -14.71 -8.05 27.63
N SER A 42 -14.85 -8.32 26.32
CA SER A 42 -13.81 -8.94 25.53
C SER A 42 -12.55 -8.11 25.69
N VAL A 43 -11.59 -8.66 26.43
CA VAL A 43 -10.22 -8.15 26.50
C VAL A 43 -9.75 -7.99 25.04
N PRO A 44 -9.20 -6.83 24.64
CA PRO A 44 -8.62 -6.68 23.31
C PRO A 44 -7.59 -7.80 23.16
N GLU A 45 -7.71 -8.60 22.09
CA GLU A 45 -6.64 -9.54 21.72
C GLU A 45 -5.35 -8.73 21.64
N ILE A 46 -4.44 -8.98 22.58
CA ILE A 46 -3.08 -8.49 22.50
C ILE A 46 -2.55 -9.04 21.18
N PRO A 47 -2.12 -8.19 20.22
CA PRO A 47 -1.62 -8.70 18.96
C PRO A 47 -0.40 -9.55 19.27
N THR A 48 -0.54 -10.86 19.08
CA THR A 48 0.56 -11.80 19.12
C THR A 48 1.64 -11.25 18.19
N PRO A 49 2.87 -10.97 18.66
CA PRO A 49 3.90 -10.43 17.79
C PRO A 49 4.15 -11.42 16.67
N SER A 50 3.75 -11.01 15.47
CA SER A 50 4.02 -11.73 14.23
C SER A 50 5.52 -12.00 14.16
N LYS A 51 5.89 -13.28 14.02
CA LYS A 51 7.25 -13.76 13.78
C LYS A 51 7.80 -13.37 12.39
N ASP A 52 7.05 -12.59 11.61
CA ASP A 52 7.41 -12.17 10.27
C ASP A 52 7.68 -10.66 10.24
N ASN A 53 8.91 -10.30 9.89
CA ASN A 53 9.29 -8.91 9.64
C ASN A 53 8.56 -8.40 8.39
N LYS A 54 8.15 -7.14 8.43
CA LYS A 54 7.49 -6.47 7.31
C LYS A 54 8.41 -5.45 6.66
N ILE A 55 8.12 -5.11 5.42
CA ILE A 55 8.55 -3.86 4.81
C ILE A 55 7.30 -3.06 4.50
N GLN A 56 7.17 -1.90 5.13
CA GLN A 56 6.02 -1.01 4.99
C GLN A 56 6.47 0.27 4.32
N VAL A 57 5.76 0.66 3.26
CA VAL A 57 6.06 1.85 2.48
C VAL A 57 4.84 2.73 2.37
N ALA A 58 4.97 4.02 2.72
CA ALA A 58 3.95 5.02 2.44
C ALA A 58 4.43 5.90 1.28
N LEU A 59 3.65 5.92 0.20
CA LEU A 59 3.84 6.82 -0.93
C LEU A 59 2.95 8.05 -0.70
N LEU A 60 3.55 9.22 -0.53
CA LEU A 60 2.86 10.49 -0.37
C LEU A 60 3.08 11.30 -1.65
N LEU A 61 2.04 11.44 -2.45
CA LEU A 61 2.14 12.08 -3.77
C LEU A 61 1.41 13.41 -3.77
N ASP A 62 2.11 14.46 -4.18
CA ASP A 62 1.46 15.71 -4.52
C ASP A 62 0.58 15.50 -5.76
N THR A 63 -0.62 16.06 -5.69
CA THR A 63 -1.64 16.05 -6.74
C THR A 63 -2.07 17.48 -7.10
N SER A 64 -1.18 18.45 -6.95
CA SER A 64 -1.34 19.80 -7.48
C SER A 64 -1.23 19.84 -9.03
N ASN A 65 -1.67 20.92 -9.67
CA ASN A 65 -1.79 21.05 -11.14
C ASN A 65 -0.45 20.88 -11.90
N SER A 66 0.70 21.10 -11.24
CA SER A 66 2.04 20.93 -11.84
C SER A 66 2.52 19.48 -11.89
N MET A 67 1.77 18.53 -11.32
CA MET A 67 2.27 17.19 -11.00
C MET A 67 1.81 16.06 -11.91
N ASP A 68 1.16 16.36 -13.05
CA ASP A 68 0.70 15.32 -13.98
C ASP A 68 1.86 14.41 -14.44
N GLY A 69 2.99 15.00 -14.82
CA GLY A 69 4.18 14.26 -15.21
C GLY A 69 4.76 13.41 -14.07
N LEU A 70 4.74 13.91 -12.83
CA LEU A 70 5.19 13.13 -11.67
C LEU A 70 4.28 11.93 -11.44
N ILE A 71 2.95 12.11 -11.48
CA ILE A 71 2.01 11.01 -11.24
C ILE A 71 2.21 9.92 -12.30
N ASP A 72 2.43 10.27 -13.56
CA ASP A 72 2.71 9.30 -14.62
C ASP A 72 4.05 8.57 -14.43
N GLN A 73 5.06 9.28 -13.94
CA GLN A 73 6.32 8.65 -13.54
C GLN A 73 6.13 7.74 -12.32
N ALA A 74 5.40 8.16 -11.28
CA ALA A 74 5.09 7.35 -10.11
C ALA A 74 4.32 6.07 -10.48
N LYS A 75 3.31 6.17 -11.36
CA LYS A 75 2.60 5.01 -11.95
C LYS A 75 3.54 4.04 -12.63
N SER A 76 4.54 4.56 -13.34
CA SER A 76 5.53 3.75 -14.07
C SER A 76 6.63 3.16 -13.18
N ARG A 77 6.82 3.70 -11.96
CA ARG A 77 7.89 3.27 -11.02
C ARG A 77 7.39 2.48 -9.83
N LEU A 78 6.08 2.44 -9.56
CA LEU A 78 5.50 1.65 -8.48
C LEU A 78 6.02 0.21 -8.51
N TRP A 79 6.00 -0.43 -9.69
CA TRP A 79 6.43 -1.81 -9.83
C TRP A 79 7.93 -1.98 -9.65
N ASN A 80 8.75 -1.00 -10.03
CA ASN A 80 10.19 -1.04 -9.75
C ASN A 80 10.45 -1.07 -8.24
N ILE A 81 9.77 -0.20 -7.49
CA ILE A 81 9.86 -0.17 -6.02
C ILE A 81 9.43 -1.53 -5.44
N VAL A 82 8.25 -2.03 -5.83
CA VAL A 82 7.75 -3.34 -5.39
C VAL A 82 8.74 -4.45 -5.72
N ASN A 83 9.27 -4.48 -6.94
CA ASN A 83 10.23 -5.48 -7.41
C ASN A 83 11.50 -5.44 -6.55
N THR A 84 12.09 -4.27 -6.31
CA THR A 84 13.26 -4.15 -5.42
C THR A 84 12.95 -4.66 -4.01
N LEU A 85 11.83 -4.24 -3.42
CA LEU A 85 11.44 -4.64 -2.06
C LEU A 85 11.27 -6.17 -1.96
N THR A 86 10.75 -6.82 -3.00
CA THR A 86 10.55 -8.27 -3.01
C THR A 86 11.84 -9.08 -3.03
N THR A 87 12.96 -8.49 -3.47
CA THR A 87 14.28 -9.14 -3.45
C THR A 87 14.89 -9.22 -2.05
N LEU A 88 14.43 -8.38 -1.14
CA LEU A 88 15.00 -8.26 0.20
C LEU A 88 14.64 -9.47 1.05
N LYS A 89 15.60 -9.90 1.88
CA LYS A 89 15.43 -10.98 2.85
C LYS A 89 15.97 -10.56 4.20
N TYR A 90 15.29 -10.94 5.27
CA TYR A 90 15.78 -10.83 6.62
C TYR A 90 16.00 -12.23 7.20
N ASN A 91 17.23 -12.53 7.63
CA ASN A 91 17.63 -13.87 8.10
C ASN A 91 17.20 -14.99 7.13
N GLY A 92 17.36 -14.76 5.82
CA GLY A 92 17.01 -15.71 4.76
C GLY A 92 15.51 -15.82 4.44
N LYS A 93 14.63 -15.13 5.18
CA LYS A 93 13.19 -15.10 4.92
C LYS A 93 12.77 -13.84 4.16
N ALA A 94 11.85 -14.00 3.21
CA ALA A 94 11.25 -12.88 2.50
C ALA A 94 10.24 -12.18 3.43
N PRO A 95 10.38 -10.87 3.68
CA PRO A 95 9.45 -10.10 4.48
C PRO A 95 8.15 -9.87 3.70
N GLN A 96 7.08 -9.61 4.45
CA GLN A 96 5.81 -9.18 3.88
C GLN A 96 5.89 -7.71 3.47
N VAL A 97 5.49 -7.39 2.24
CA VAL A 97 5.45 -6.01 1.74
C VAL A 97 4.03 -5.45 1.89
N GLU A 98 3.91 -4.24 2.44
CA GLU A 98 2.67 -3.47 2.53
C GLU A 98 2.90 -2.05 2.03
N ILE A 99 1.97 -1.55 1.21
CA ILE A 99 2.07 -0.21 0.63
C ILE A 99 0.82 0.60 0.99
N ALA A 100 1.03 1.83 1.43
CA ALA A 100 0.01 2.85 1.61
C ALA A 100 0.18 3.95 0.56
N LEU A 101 -0.92 4.59 0.20
CA LEU A 101 -0.96 5.70 -0.73
C LEU A 101 -1.70 6.88 -0.09
N TYR A 102 -1.04 8.02 -0.07
CA TYR A 102 -1.62 9.31 0.26
C TYR A 102 -1.52 10.22 -0.96
N GLU A 103 -2.52 11.07 -1.10
CA GLU A 103 -2.40 12.27 -1.90
C GLU A 103 -2.41 13.49 -0.98
N TYR A 104 -1.71 14.53 -1.41
CA TYR A 104 -1.79 15.84 -0.78
C TYR A 104 -1.75 16.95 -1.84
N GLY A 105 -1.98 18.21 -1.44
CA GLY A 105 -1.81 19.36 -2.32
C GLY A 105 -2.95 19.61 -3.30
N ASN A 106 -4.12 18.97 -3.09
CA ASN A 106 -5.26 19.08 -4.00
C ASN A 106 -6.46 19.77 -3.34
N ASP A 107 -6.91 20.90 -3.92
CA ASP A 107 -8.01 21.73 -3.42
C ASP A 107 -9.36 21.01 -3.42
N GLY A 108 -9.48 19.91 -4.16
CA GLY A 108 -10.64 19.03 -4.15
C GLY A 108 -10.76 18.19 -2.89
N ILE A 109 -9.67 18.09 -2.10
CA ILE A 109 -9.65 17.36 -0.83
C ILE A 109 -10.30 18.23 0.24
N ARG A 110 -11.39 17.71 0.83
CA ARG A 110 -12.11 18.36 1.93
C ARG A 110 -11.44 18.09 3.28
N ASP A 111 -10.19 18.52 3.39
CA ASP A 111 -9.37 18.48 4.60
C ASP A 111 -8.69 19.83 4.79
N GLU A 112 -8.49 20.26 6.04
CA GLU A 112 -7.87 21.56 6.34
C GLU A 112 -6.41 21.67 5.87
N ASN A 113 -5.73 20.54 5.68
CA ASN A 113 -4.37 20.46 5.20
C ASN A 113 -4.27 19.85 3.79
N TYR A 114 -5.41 19.67 3.10
CA TYR A 114 -5.49 19.04 1.77
C TYR A 114 -4.86 17.65 1.73
N ILE A 115 -5.08 16.82 2.75
CA ILE A 115 -4.53 15.45 2.83
C ILE A 115 -5.64 14.41 2.73
N ARG A 116 -5.40 13.36 1.95
CA ARG A 116 -6.26 12.18 1.93
C ARG A 116 -5.43 10.90 1.95
N GLN A 117 -5.69 10.05 2.94
CA GLN A 117 -5.27 8.65 2.88
C GLN A 117 -6.11 7.94 1.80
N VAL A 118 -5.50 7.64 0.66
CA VAL A 118 -6.16 6.99 -0.46
C VAL A 118 -6.24 5.48 -0.23
N THR A 119 -5.16 4.88 0.28
CA THR A 119 -5.15 3.51 0.77
C THR A 119 -4.37 3.40 2.09
N PRO A 120 -4.87 2.64 3.08
CA PRO A 120 -4.05 2.25 4.22
C PRO A 120 -2.91 1.32 3.77
N LEU A 121 -2.01 0.97 4.70
CA LEU A 121 -1.03 -0.09 4.47
C LEU A 121 -1.77 -1.39 4.12
N THR A 122 -1.56 -1.88 2.89
CA THR A 122 -2.23 -3.07 2.37
C THR A 122 -1.28 -3.93 1.55
N GLN A 123 -1.61 -5.21 1.44
CA GLN A 123 -0.96 -6.16 0.52
C GLN A 123 -1.68 -6.24 -0.84
N ASP A 124 -2.85 -5.61 -0.97
CA ASP A 124 -3.59 -5.54 -2.23
C ASP A 124 -2.93 -4.49 -3.14
N LEU A 125 -1.88 -4.90 -3.85
CA LEU A 125 -1.15 -4.05 -4.79
C LEU A 125 -2.00 -3.69 -6.02
N ASP A 126 -3.03 -4.48 -6.34
CA ASP A 126 -3.98 -4.12 -7.40
C ASP A 126 -4.89 -2.97 -6.96
N LEU A 127 -5.30 -2.93 -5.68
CA LEU A 127 -5.98 -1.77 -5.11
C LEU A 127 -5.08 -0.53 -5.09
N VAL A 128 -3.83 -0.67 -4.65
CA VAL A 128 -2.86 0.46 -4.67
C VAL A 128 -2.69 0.97 -6.09
N SER A 129 -2.51 0.07 -7.06
CA SER A 129 -2.42 0.44 -8.47
C SER A 129 -3.71 1.11 -8.96
N GLU A 130 -4.89 0.53 -8.70
CA GLU A 130 -6.17 1.12 -9.09
C GLU A 130 -6.30 2.57 -8.59
N LYS A 131 -5.99 2.78 -7.30
CA LYS A 131 -6.08 4.10 -6.68
C LYS A 131 -5.04 5.07 -7.21
N LEU A 132 -3.80 4.62 -7.41
CA LEU A 132 -2.73 5.42 -8.01
C LEU A 132 -3.11 5.88 -9.43
N PHE A 133 -3.70 4.99 -10.24
CA PHE A 133 -4.16 5.32 -11.59
C PHE A 133 -5.40 6.23 -11.61
N ALA A 134 -6.18 6.24 -10.53
CA ALA A 134 -7.35 7.09 -10.37
C ALA A 134 -7.02 8.50 -9.86
N LEU A 135 -5.79 8.77 -9.38
CA LEU A 135 -5.40 10.11 -8.94
C LEU A 135 -5.49 11.11 -10.09
N ARG A 136 -5.96 12.31 -9.77
CA ARG A 136 -6.07 13.43 -10.70
C ARG A 136 -5.51 14.66 -10.02
N THR A 137 -4.78 15.45 -10.79
CA THR A 137 -4.30 16.73 -10.31
C THR A 137 -5.43 17.74 -10.27
N ASN A 138 -5.43 18.56 -9.22
CA ASN A 138 -6.30 19.72 -9.10
C ASN A 138 -5.64 20.61 -8.05
N GLY A 139 -5.23 21.81 -8.44
CA GLY A 139 -4.29 22.69 -7.73
C GLY A 139 -4.54 22.82 -6.22
N GLY A 140 -3.51 23.23 -5.47
CA GLY A 140 -3.63 23.45 -4.03
C GLY A 140 -2.30 23.71 -3.36
N ASN A 141 -2.35 23.93 -2.04
CA ASN A 141 -1.16 24.18 -1.22
C ASN A 141 -0.54 22.86 -0.74
N GLU A 142 0.78 22.74 -0.85
CA GLU A 142 1.52 21.53 -0.49
C GLU A 142 1.98 21.56 0.98
N TYR A 143 1.34 20.80 1.86
CA TYR A 143 1.74 20.75 3.28
C TYR A 143 2.50 19.46 3.62
N CYS A 144 3.77 19.40 3.18
CA CYS A 144 4.67 18.26 3.38
C CYS A 144 4.78 17.82 4.87
N GLY A 145 4.95 18.78 5.79
CA GLY A 145 5.00 18.48 7.23
C GLY A 145 3.70 17.86 7.74
N ALA A 146 2.54 18.30 7.24
CA ALA A 146 1.24 17.80 7.68
C ALA A 146 0.97 16.38 7.16
N VAL A 147 1.29 16.08 5.89
CA VAL A 147 1.09 14.73 5.33
C VAL A 147 2.02 13.70 5.95
N ILE A 148 3.26 14.07 6.26
CA ILE A 148 4.20 13.19 6.98
C ILE A 148 3.71 12.93 8.40
N ARG A 149 3.20 13.95 9.10
CA ARG A 149 2.58 13.79 10.42
C ARG A 149 1.43 12.80 10.34
N ASP A 150 0.52 12.99 9.39
CA ASP A 150 -0.67 12.15 9.23
C ASP A 150 -0.28 10.69 8.96
N ALA A 151 0.55 10.45 7.95
CA ALA A 151 1.01 9.11 7.59
C ALA A 151 1.81 8.45 8.73
N SER A 152 2.66 9.18 9.45
CA SER A 152 3.46 8.62 10.56
C SER A 152 2.65 8.32 11.83
N MET A 153 1.47 8.94 12.00
CA MET A 153 0.61 8.77 13.18
C MET A 153 -0.56 7.83 12.94
N ASN A 154 -1.17 7.86 11.74
CA ASN A 154 -2.45 7.21 11.46
C ASN A 154 -2.31 5.88 10.73
N LEU A 155 -1.21 5.65 10.01
CA LEU A 155 -0.95 4.33 9.43
C LEU A 155 -0.61 3.31 10.53
N ASN A 156 -1.09 2.09 10.34
CA ASN A 156 -0.82 0.96 11.23
C ASN A 156 0.60 0.39 11.00
N TRP A 157 1.61 1.19 11.34
CA TRP A 157 3.01 0.78 11.27
C TRP A 157 3.28 -0.40 12.21
N ASP A 158 4.02 -1.37 11.72
CA ASP A 158 4.35 -2.60 12.42
C ASP A 158 5.17 -2.33 13.67
N GLY A 159 4.82 -2.95 14.80
CA GLY A 159 5.49 -2.72 16.07
C GLY A 159 6.91 -3.31 16.14
N ASN A 160 7.27 -4.21 15.23
CA ASN A 160 8.58 -4.87 15.25
C ASN A 160 9.68 -3.90 14.81
N GLU A 161 10.70 -3.72 15.65
CA GLU A 161 11.87 -2.87 15.36
C GLU A 161 12.70 -3.37 14.18
N LYS A 162 12.54 -4.65 13.79
CA LYS A 162 13.21 -5.22 12.62
C LYS A 162 12.45 -5.00 11.33
N SER A 163 11.21 -4.51 11.38
CA SER A 163 10.44 -4.15 10.20
C SER A 163 10.97 -2.84 9.61
N MET A 164 11.18 -2.83 8.30
CA MET A 164 11.61 -1.63 7.58
C MET A 164 10.39 -0.74 7.29
N LYS A 165 10.47 0.55 7.64
CA LYS A 165 9.37 1.50 7.46
C LYS A 165 9.88 2.72 6.70
N LEU A 166 9.32 2.95 5.53
CA LEU A 166 9.77 3.99 4.61
C LEU A 166 8.62 4.92 4.25
N ILE A 167 8.87 6.22 4.27
CA ILE A 167 8.04 7.22 3.61
C ILE A 167 8.79 7.66 2.36
N TYR A 168 8.11 7.68 1.23
CA TYR A 168 8.53 8.40 0.03
C TYR A 168 7.53 9.52 -0.22
N ILE A 169 7.98 10.76 -0.07
CA ILE A 169 7.19 11.95 -0.39
C ILE A 169 7.69 12.57 -1.69
N ALA A 170 6.76 12.99 -2.56
CA ALA A 170 7.08 13.60 -3.84
C ALA A 170 6.18 14.82 -4.12
N GLY A 171 6.79 15.93 -4.54
CA GLY A 171 6.15 17.24 -4.71
C GLY A 171 7.10 18.25 -5.36
N ASN A 172 6.63 19.46 -5.62
CA ASN A 172 7.40 20.48 -6.35
C ASN A 172 7.46 21.85 -5.66
N GLU A 173 6.78 22.03 -4.53
CA GLU A 173 6.78 23.27 -3.76
C GLU A 173 7.71 23.24 -2.53
N PRO A 174 7.98 24.37 -1.86
CA PRO A 174 8.75 24.39 -0.63
C PRO A 174 8.29 23.43 0.46
N PHE A 175 9.24 22.64 0.96
CA PHE A 175 8.98 21.53 1.89
C PHE A 175 8.52 22.00 3.28
N ASP A 176 8.75 23.27 3.61
CA ASP A 176 8.44 23.91 4.88
C ASP A 176 7.11 24.68 4.89
N GLN A 177 6.29 24.53 3.86
CA GLN A 177 4.95 25.11 3.81
C GLN A 177 4.00 24.58 4.90
N GLY A 178 3.04 25.43 5.27
CA GLY A 178 2.00 25.13 6.25
C GLY A 178 2.41 25.39 7.69
N LYS A 179 1.53 25.03 8.64
CA LYS A 179 1.73 25.30 10.08
C LYS A 179 2.55 24.23 10.80
N VAL A 180 2.77 23.09 10.16
CA VAL A 180 3.41 21.91 10.77
C VAL A 180 4.89 21.93 10.48
N ASN A 181 5.71 22.08 11.52
CA ASN A 181 7.16 22.04 11.38
C ASN A 181 7.64 20.65 10.94
N TYR A 182 8.15 20.56 9.70
CA TYR A 182 8.58 19.30 9.11
C TYR A 182 9.71 18.62 9.90
N LYS A 183 10.61 19.39 10.54
CA LYS A 183 11.75 18.83 11.30
C LYS A 183 11.28 18.07 12.53
N ASP A 184 10.29 18.61 13.24
CA ASP A 184 9.75 17.99 14.45
C ASP A 184 9.03 16.68 14.12
N VAL A 185 8.20 16.69 13.08
CA VAL A 185 7.40 15.52 12.68
C VAL A 185 8.28 14.43 12.09
N ILE A 186 9.26 14.77 11.27
CA ILE A 186 10.22 13.81 10.70
C ILE A 186 11.11 13.22 11.80
N SER A 187 11.59 14.04 12.74
CA SER A 187 12.39 13.53 13.87
C SER A 187 11.58 12.57 14.75
N LYS A 188 10.29 12.87 14.98
CA LYS A 188 9.36 11.96 15.68
C LYS A 188 9.13 10.67 14.90
N ALA A 189 8.92 10.73 13.59
CA ALA A 189 8.77 9.54 12.74
C ALA A 189 10.04 8.67 12.78
N LYS A 190 11.22 9.29 12.66
CA LYS A 190 12.51 8.62 12.74
C LYS A 190 12.74 7.92 14.08
N SER A 191 12.29 8.52 15.20
CA SER A 191 12.37 7.88 16.52
C SER A 191 11.55 6.56 16.62
N LYS A 192 10.59 6.36 15.71
CA LYS A 192 9.82 5.12 15.54
C LYS A 192 10.36 4.21 14.43
N ASN A 193 11.59 4.46 13.97
CA ASN A 193 12.25 3.82 12.84
C ASN A 193 11.50 3.98 11.50
N ILE A 194 10.77 5.08 11.31
CA ILE A 194 10.14 5.45 10.04
C ILE A 194 11.05 6.44 9.33
N TYR A 195 11.67 6.01 8.23
CA TYR A 195 12.66 6.81 7.48
C TYR A 195 11.98 7.58 6.35
N THR A 196 12.28 8.87 6.24
CA THR A 196 11.69 9.75 5.21
C THR A 196 12.66 9.96 4.07
N ASN A 197 12.23 9.56 2.87
CA ASN A 197 12.89 9.82 1.61
C ASN A 197 12.07 10.86 0.83
N THR A 198 12.74 11.77 0.14
CA THR A 198 12.10 12.91 -0.51
C THR A 198 12.47 12.93 -1.99
N ILE A 199 11.48 13.12 -2.87
CA ILE A 199 11.64 13.20 -4.32
C ILE A 199 11.13 14.57 -4.78
N PHE A 200 12.05 15.50 -5.06
CA PHE A 200 11.67 16.81 -5.56
C PHE A 200 11.46 16.80 -7.06
N CYS A 201 10.32 17.30 -7.52
CA CYS A 201 10.02 17.43 -8.94
C CYS A 201 10.53 18.77 -9.45
N GLY A 202 11.75 18.77 -9.98
CA GLY A 202 12.47 19.96 -10.42
C GLY A 202 13.98 19.78 -10.36
N SER A 203 14.70 20.91 -10.38
CA SER A 203 16.15 20.90 -10.30
C SER A 203 16.65 20.47 -8.91
N ARG A 204 17.85 19.87 -8.87
CA ARG A 204 18.47 19.46 -7.61
C ARG A 204 18.79 20.66 -6.71
N GLU A 205 19.20 21.76 -7.34
CA GLU A 205 19.56 23.01 -6.67
C GLU A 205 18.33 23.62 -5.99
N GLU A 206 17.21 23.68 -6.70
CA GLU A 206 15.95 24.18 -6.17
C GLU A 206 15.46 23.33 -5.00
N GLY A 207 15.38 22.00 -5.15
CA GLY A 207 14.95 21.13 -4.04
C GLY A 207 15.88 21.22 -2.82
N THR A 208 17.15 21.58 -3.01
CA THR A 208 18.06 21.88 -1.89
C THR A 208 17.71 23.20 -1.21
N GLN A 209 17.45 24.26 -2.00
CA GLN A 209 17.06 25.58 -1.50
C GLN A 209 15.68 25.58 -0.83
N THR A 210 14.78 24.72 -1.29
CA THR A 210 13.40 24.57 -0.80
C THR A 210 13.26 23.44 0.24
N PHE A 211 14.37 23.06 0.87
CA PHE A 211 14.46 22.16 2.03
C PHE A 211 14.11 20.69 1.83
N TRP A 212 13.88 20.22 0.59
CA TRP A 212 13.65 18.79 0.32
C TRP A 212 14.86 17.94 0.74
N GLN A 213 16.08 18.35 0.39
CA GLN A 213 17.29 17.66 0.82
C GLN A 213 17.39 17.61 2.35
N ASN A 214 17.03 18.71 3.02
CA ASN A 214 17.05 18.78 4.48
C ASN A 214 16.03 17.82 5.10
N GLY A 215 14.82 17.73 4.54
CA GLY A 215 13.78 16.79 4.96
C GLY A 215 14.28 15.34 4.97
N ALA A 216 14.92 14.89 3.89
CA ALA A 216 15.50 13.55 3.82
C ALA A 216 16.63 13.32 4.83
N VAL A 217 17.55 14.29 4.97
CA VAL A 217 18.68 14.18 5.91
C VAL A 217 18.19 14.07 7.36
N VAL A 218 17.24 14.92 7.76
CA VAL A 218 16.62 14.86 9.10
C VAL A 218 15.94 13.50 9.30
N GLY A 219 15.24 13.00 8.28
CA GLY A 219 14.55 11.71 8.26
C GLY A 219 15.44 10.48 8.18
N GLY A 220 16.75 10.66 7.99
CA GLY A 220 17.68 9.55 7.80
C GLY A 220 17.45 8.77 6.51
N GLY A 221 16.76 9.36 5.53
CA GLY A 221 16.56 8.78 4.21
C GLY A 221 17.42 9.44 3.15
N LYS A 222 16.99 9.35 1.89
CA LYS A 222 17.68 9.88 0.72
C LYS A 222 16.87 10.94 0.00
N TYR A 223 17.59 11.90 -0.56
CA TYR A 223 17.05 12.97 -1.38
C TYR A 223 17.27 12.65 -2.86
N PHE A 224 16.18 12.70 -3.62
CA PHE A 224 16.15 12.55 -5.05
C PHE A 224 15.55 13.80 -5.68
N ASN A 225 15.90 14.04 -6.93
CA ASN A 225 15.22 15.00 -7.77
C ASN A 225 14.86 14.32 -9.10
N ILE A 226 13.78 14.78 -9.71
CA ILE A 226 13.27 14.24 -10.95
C ILE A 226 12.86 15.40 -11.86
N ASP A 227 13.12 15.24 -13.14
CA ASP A 227 12.53 16.07 -14.17
C ASP A 227 11.21 15.41 -14.60
N SER A 228 10.07 16.06 -14.32
CA SER A 228 8.72 15.57 -14.64
C SER A 228 8.52 15.31 -16.13
N ASP A 229 9.23 16.07 -16.98
CA ASP A 229 9.08 16.02 -18.43
C ASP A 229 10.01 14.99 -19.07
N ARG A 230 11.00 14.51 -18.31
CA ARG A 230 11.95 13.51 -18.79
C ARG A 230 11.27 12.15 -18.88
N LYS A 231 11.04 11.70 -20.12
CA LYS A 231 10.52 10.35 -20.39
C LYS A 231 11.52 9.28 -19.93
N VAL A 232 11.00 8.27 -19.25
CA VAL A 232 11.74 7.05 -18.90
C VAL A 232 12.27 6.41 -20.19
N ILE A 233 13.59 6.14 -20.24
CA ILE A 233 14.17 5.47 -21.41
C ILE A 233 13.69 4.02 -21.41
N TYR A 234 12.89 3.69 -22.42
CA TYR A 234 12.53 2.31 -22.70
C TYR A 234 13.60 1.63 -23.54
N ILE A 235 14.13 0.52 -23.04
CA ILE A 235 14.98 -0.39 -23.80
C ILE A 235 14.15 -1.64 -24.06
N GLU A 236 13.71 -1.79 -25.30
CA GLU A 236 13.04 -3.01 -25.75
C GLU A 236 13.98 -4.20 -25.61
N THR A 237 13.46 -5.29 -25.04
CA THR A 237 14.22 -6.51 -24.84
C THR A 237 13.57 -7.68 -25.57
N PRO A 238 14.36 -8.67 -26.03
CA PRO A 238 13.81 -9.88 -26.65
C PRO A 238 12.97 -10.74 -25.68
N TYR A 239 12.93 -10.39 -24.39
CA TYR A 239 12.22 -11.14 -23.35
C TYR A 239 10.84 -10.56 -23.03
N ASP A 240 10.55 -9.32 -23.43
CA ASP A 240 9.33 -8.59 -23.04
C ASP A 240 8.06 -9.30 -23.52
N VAL A 241 8.04 -9.78 -24.77
CA VAL A 241 6.93 -10.53 -25.34
C VAL A 241 6.70 -11.82 -24.56
N ARG A 242 7.77 -12.55 -24.22
CA ARG A 242 7.64 -13.81 -23.51
C ARG A 242 7.14 -13.63 -22.07
N ILE A 243 7.59 -12.58 -21.39
CA ILE A 243 7.07 -12.25 -20.05
C ILE A 243 5.59 -11.88 -20.14
N SER A 244 5.20 -11.11 -21.16
CA SER A 244 3.80 -10.76 -21.43
C SER A 244 2.90 -11.98 -21.66
N GLU A 245 3.37 -12.98 -22.42
CA GLU A 245 2.67 -14.26 -22.58
C GLU A 245 2.55 -15.04 -21.26
N CYS A 246 3.60 -15.00 -20.44
CA CYS A 246 3.57 -15.60 -19.11
C CYS A 246 2.54 -14.92 -18.21
N ASN A 247 2.32 -13.61 -18.36
CA ASN A 247 1.28 -12.88 -17.62
C ASN A 247 -0.12 -13.42 -17.91
N THR A 248 -0.44 -13.64 -19.19
CA THR A 248 -1.72 -14.23 -19.62
C THR A 248 -1.91 -15.60 -19.00
N LYS A 249 -0.90 -16.48 -19.09
CA LYS A 249 -0.95 -17.81 -18.48
C LYS A 249 -1.08 -17.74 -16.96
N LEU A 250 -0.38 -16.81 -16.31
CA LEU A 250 -0.47 -16.60 -14.87
C LEU A 250 -1.90 -16.23 -14.46
N ASN A 251 -2.55 -15.35 -15.22
CA ASN A 251 -3.95 -14.98 -15.00
C ASN A 251 -4.93 -16.16 -15.09
N ASP A 252 -4.65 -17.12 -15.97
CA ASP A 252 -5.44 -18.35 -16.14
C ASP A 252 -5.26 -19.35 -14.98
N THR A 253 -4.32 -19.10 -14.07
CA THR A 253 -4.14 -19.93 -12.87
C THR A 253 -4.97 -19.50 -11.68
N TYR A 254 -5.57 -18.29 -11.68
CA TYR A 254 -6.38 -17.82 -10.56
C TYR A 254 -7.78 -18.41 -10.58
N ILE A 255 -8.16 -18.99 -9.44
CA ILE A 255 -9.49 -19.56 -9.19
C ILE A 255 -10.13 -18.69 -8.13
N PHE A 256 -11.04 -17.80 -8.52
CA PHE A 256 -11.68 -16.93 -7.55
C PHE A 256 -12.60 -17.73 -6.60
N TYR A 257 -12.84 -17.21 -5.39
CA TYR A 257 -13.86 -17.72 -4.47
C TYR A 257 -14.48 -16.59 -3.64
N GLY A 258 -15.63 -16.87 -3.04
CA GLY A 258 -16.37 -15.92 -2.21
C GLY A 258 -17.13 -14.87 -3.01
N ASN A 259 -17.90 -14.05 -2.29
CA ASN A 259 -18.88 -13.15 -2.90
C ASN A 259 -18.28 -12.07 -3.80
N HIS A 260 -17.04 -11.64 -3.52
CA HIS A 260 -16.35 -10.59 -4.28
C HIS A 260 -15.19 -11.15 -5.13
N GLY A 261 -14.99 -12.47 -5.17
CA GLY A 261 -13.79 -13.04 -5.79
C GLY A 261 -13.70 -12.76 -7.29
N SER A 262 -14.84 -12.76 -7.99
CA SER A 262 -14.91 -12.41 -9.40
C SER A 262 -14.50 -10.94 -9.65
N GLU A 263 -14.90 -10.03 -8.76
CA GLU A 263 -14.54 -8.61 -8.84
C GLU A 263 -13.03 -8.40 -8.67
N TYR A 264 -12.39 -9.09 -7.72
CA TYR A 264 -10.93 -9.04 -7.57
C TYR A 264 -10.20 -9.61 -8.79
N LYS A 265 -10.68 -10.72 -9.36
CA LYS A 265 -10.12 -11.27 -10.60
C LYS A 265 -10.22 -10.28 -11.76
N LEU A 266 -11.35 -9.60 -11.90
CA LEU A 266 -11.57 -8.56 -12.91
C LEU A 266 -10.70 -7.32 -12.65
N LYS A 267 -10.54 -6.90 -11.39
CA LYS A 267 -9.67 -5.80 -10.99
C LYS A 267 -8.22 -6.07 -11.39
N GLN A 268 -7.70 -7.27 -11.12
CA GLN A 268 -6.37 -7.66 -11.54
C GLN A 268 -6.19 -7.53 -13.06
N ALA A 269 -7.16 -8.02 -13.85
CA ALA A 269 -7.13 -7.90 -15.30
C ALA A 269 -7.25 -6.44 -15.79
N ALA A 270 -7.98 -5.59 -15.07
CA ALA A 270 -8.04 -4.16 -15.36
C ALA A 270 -6.71 -3.46 -15.09
N GLN A 271 -6.02 -3.82 -13.99
CA GLN A 271 -4.69 -3.27 -13.70
C GLN A 271 -3.61 -3.78 -14.67
N ASP A 272 -3.72 -5.02 -15.16
CA ASP A 272 -2.89 -5.52 -16.28
C ASP A 272 -3.02 -4.60 -17.51
N ARG A 273 -4.26 -4.26 -17.91
CA ARG A 273 -4.51 -3.35 -19.05
C ARG A 273 -4.02 -1.94 -18.79
N ASN A 274 -4.22 -1.40 -17.59
CA ASN A 274 -3.73 -0.07 -17.24
C ASN A 274 -2.19 0.01 -17.34
N ALA A 275 -1.49 -1.03 -16.88
CA ALA A 275 -0.05 -1.10 -17.00
C ALA A 275 0.42 -1.20 -18.46
N GLU A 276 -0.29 -2.00 -19.28
CA GLU A 276 -0.03 -2.14 -20.72
C GLU A 276 -0.22 -0.82 -21.48
N VAL A 277 -1.32 -0.09 -21.21
CA VAL A 277 -1.58 1.23 -21.81
C VAL A 277 -0.49 2.24 -21.45
N GLN A 278 0.07 2.16 -20.24
CA GLN A 278 1.14 3.05 -19.81
C GLN A 278 2.44 2.80 -20.59
N SER A 279 2.91 1.55 -20.64
CA SER A 279 4.01 1.11 -21.50
C SER A 279 4.24 -0.40 -21.42
N VAL A 280 4.90 -0.96 -22.43
CA VAL A 280 5.36 -2.36 -22.41
C VAL A 280 6.27 -2.63 -21.21
N SER A 281 7.18 -1.70 -20.87
CA SER A 281 8.02 -1.86 -19.68
C SER A 281 7.19 -1.95 -18.41
N ASN A 282 6.20 -1.08 -18.23
CA ASN A 282 5.36 -1.06 -17.04
C ASN A 282 4.57 -2.37 -16.88
N TYR A 283 4.06 -2.90 -18.00
CA TYR A 283 3.38 -4.19 -18.03
C TYR A 283 4.29 -5.36 -17.64
N VAL A 284 5.53 -5.37 -18.15
CA VAL A 284 6.53 -6.38 -17.80
C VAL A 284 6.91 -6.28 -16.32
N GLU A 285 7.21 -5.09 -15.82
CA GLU A 285 7.57 -4.88 -14.40
C GLU A 285 6.44 -5.32 -13.47
N ARG A 286 5.18 -5.00 -13.81
CA ARG A 286 4.01 -5.49 -13.09
C ARG A 286 3.92 -7.01 -13.11
N THR A 287 4.15 -7.63 -14.27
CA THR A 287 4.12 -9.10 -14.41
C THR A 287 5.16 -9.76 -13.50
N VAL A 288 6.37 -9.18 -13.44
CA VAL A 288 7.42 -9.61 -12.51
C VAL A 288 6.95 -9.47 -11.07
N ALA A 289 6.41 -8.32 -10.67
CA ALA A 289 5.91 -8.10 -9.31
C ALA A 289 4.83 -9.12 -8.91
N LYS A 290 3.86 -9.36 -9.80
CA LYS A 290 2.76 -10.32 -9.60
C LYS A 290 3.25 -11.76 -9.44
N SER A 291 4.40 -12.11 -10.02
CA SER A 291 5.00 -13.43 -9.86
C SER A 291 5.64 -13.66 -8.49
N LYS A 292 5.88 -12.60 -7.69
CA LYS A 292 6.56 -12.65 -6.39
C LYS A 292 5.56 -12.86 -5.24
N LYS A 293 5.60 -14.06 -4.64
CA LYS A 293 4.69 -14.49 -3.56
C LYS A 293 4.72 -13.64 -2.28
N ASN A 294 5.80 -12.90 -2.03
CA ASN A 294 5.95 -12.06 -0.84
C ASN A 294 5.36 -10.64 -1.01
N ALA A 295 5.10 -10.20 -2.25
CA ALA A 295 4.37 -8.98 -2.54
C ALA A 295 2.89 -9.25 -2.86
N TYR A 296 2.61 -10.26 -3.68
CA TYR A 296 1.24 -10.62 -4.06
C TYR A 296 0.74 -11.81 -3.24
N LYS A 297 -0.19 -11.55 -2.32
CA LYS A 297 -0.97 -12.57 -1.61
C LYS A 297 -2.45 -12.34 -1.85
N ASN A 298 -3.06 -13.24 -2.61
CA ASN A 298 -4.46 -13.17 -3.00
C ASN A 298 -5.33 -14.16 -2.22
N ASP A 299 -4.89 -14.68 -1.07
CA ASP A 299 -5.58 -15.73 -0.32
C ASP A 299 -6.99 -15.34 0.15
N HIS A 300 -7.34 -14.06 0.15
CA HIS A 300 -8.69 -13.58 0.46
C HIS A 300 -9.71 -13.77 -0.68
N TRP A 301 -9.26 -14.02 -1.91
CA TRP A 301 -10.15 -14.21 -3.07
C TRP A 301 -9.71 -15.29 -4.07
N ASP A 302 -8.45 -15.72 -4.07
CA ASP A 302 -7.92 -16.79 -4.91
C ASP A 302 -7.77 -18.08 -4.11
N LEU A 303 -8.47 -19.12 -4.57
CA LEU A 303 -8.54 -20.43 -3.94
C LEU A 303 -7.18 -21.15 -3.97
N VAL A 304 -6.33 -20.88 -4.96
CA VAL A 304 -4.99 -21.48 -5.05
C VAL A 304 -4.08 -20.92 -3.96
N ASP A 305 -4.02 -19.60 -3.80
CA ASP A 305 -3.27 -18.96 -2.70
C ASP A 305 -3.85 -19.34 -1.32
N LYS A 306 -5.19 -19.40 -1.21
CA LYS A 306 -5.86 -19.81 0.02
C LYS A 306 -5.53 -21.25 0.41
N ALA A 307 -5.49 -22.16 -0.55
CA ALA A 307 -5.14 -23.56 -0.31
C ALA A 307 -3.65 -23.77 -0.01
N GLU A 308 -2.76 -22.90 -0.54
CA GLU A 308 -1.33 -22.91 -0.16
C GLU A 308 -1.14 -22.50 1.31
N LYS A 309 -1.91 -21.50 1.77
CA LYS A 309 -1.88 -21.03 3.17
C LYS A 309 -2.60 -21.98 4.14
N ASP A 310 -3.72 -22.55 3.72
CA ASP A 310 -4.58 -23.43 4.51
C ASP A 310 -5.09 -24.59 3.66
N ALA A 311 -4.36 -25.72 3.71
CA ALA A 311 -4.69 -26.93 2.97
C ALA A 311 -6.05 -27.54 3.36
N GLY A 312 -6.59 -27.20 4.54
CA GLY A 312 -7.90 -27.64 5.01
C GLY A 312 -9.06 -26.85 4.43
N PHE A 313 -8.81 -25.65 3.89
CA PHE A 313 -9.86 -24.73 3.45
C PHE A 313 -10.81 -25.34 2.42
N ILE A 314 -10.30 -26.14 1.48
CA ILE A 314 -11.08 -26.79 0.43
C ILE A 314 -12.20 -27.68 1.00
N ALA A 315 -11.99 -28.29 2.17
CA ALA A 315 -13.03 -29.08 2.82
C ALA A 315 -14.21 -28.23 3.30
N THR A 316 -13.95 -26.97 3.64
CA THR A 316 -14.91 -26.06 4.27
C THR A 316 -15.52 -25.03 3.33
N VAL A 317 -14.93 -24.81 2.15
CA VAL A 317 -15.44 -23.83 1.18
C VAL A 317 -16.86 -24.21 0.74
N LYS A 318 -17.76 -23.22 0.72
CA LYS A 318 -19.14 -23.41 0.28
C LYS A 318 -19.22 -23.51 -1.24
N ASP A 319 -20.16 -24.30 -1.74
CA ASP A 319 -20.35 -24.51 -3.18
C ASP A 319 -20.83 -23.22 -3.90
N ASP A 320 -21.69 -22.44 -3.25
CA ASP A 320 -22.18 -21.16 -3.78
C ASP A 320 -21.09 -20.10 -3.97
N ALA A 321 -20.02 -20.19 -3.16
CA ALA A 321 -18.84 -19.35 -3.20
C ALA A 321 -17.80 -19.74 -4.26
N LEU A 322 -17.98 -20.88 -4.96
CA LEU A 322 -17.08 -21.34 -6.01
C LEU A 322 -17.45 -20.75 -7.37
N PRO A 323 -16.49 -20.69 -8.32
CA PRO A 323 -16.79 -20.29 -9.69
C PRO A 323 -17.60 -21.38 -10.40
N ALA A 324 -18.32 -21.01 -11.46
CA ALA A 324 -19.28 -21.90 -12.13
C ALA A 324 -18.66 -23.23 -12.58
N GLU A 325 -17.38 -23.22 -12.96
CA GLU A 325 -16.63 -24.40 -13.40
C GLU A 325 -16.32 -25.39 -12.26
N LEU A 326 -16.47 -24.97 -11.01
CA LEU A 326 -16.22 -25.78 -9.81
C LEU A 326 -17.49 -26.05 -8.98
N LYS A 327 -18.61 -25.36 -9.25
CA LYS A 327 -19.87 -25.62 -8.58
C LYS A 327 -20.37 -27.05 -8.86
N GLY A 328 -20.83 -27.73 -7.82
CA GLY A 328 -21.31 -29.11 -7.89
C GLY A 328 -20.22 -30.18 -7.99
N LYS A 329 -18.93 -29.81 -8.03
CA LYS A 329 -17.82 -30.78 -8.00
C LYS A 329 -17.57 -31.31 -6.58
N SER A 330 -17.07 -32.53 -6.50
CA SER A 330 -16.61 -33.11 -5.23
C SER A 330 -15.39 -32.37 -4.68
N LYS A 331 -15.14 -32.51 -3.37
CA LYS A 331 -14.00 -31.86 -2.71
C LYS A 331 -12.67 -32.35 -3.27
N GLU A 332 -12.60 -33.62 -3.63
CA GLU A 332 -11.46 -34.28 -4.27
C GLU A 332 -11.19 -33.70 -5.66
N GLU A 333 -12.23 -33.44 -6.45
CA GLU A 333 -12.10 -32.81 -7.76
C GLU A 333 -11.64 -31.35 -7.66
N ILE A 334 -12.18 -30.60 -6.68
CA ILE A 334 -11.73 -29.21 -6.42
C ILE A 334 -10.26 -29.22 -6.00
N LYS A 335 -9.87 -30.12 -5.08
CA LYS A 335 -8.48 -30.27 -4.64
C LYS A 335 -7.55 -30.60 -5.81
N LYS A 336 -7.98 -31.48 -6.72
CA LYS A 336 -7.23 -31.81 -7.94
C LYS A 336 -7.10 -30.59 -8.86
N ALA A 337 -8.17 -29.84 -9.09
CA ALA A 337 -8.16 -28.63 -9.91
C ALA A 337 -7.20 -27.56 -9.34
N VAL A 338 -7.27 -27.32 -8.04
CA VAL A 338 -6.37 -26.39 -7.32
C VAL A 338 -4.91 -26.85 -7.42
N ALA A 339 -4.63 -28.15 -7.24
CA ALA A 339 -3.28 -28.68 -7.36
C ALA A 339 -2.69 -28.52 -8.76
N VAL A 340 -3.49 -28.74 -9.81
CA VAL A 340 -3.08 -28.50 -11.21
C VAL A 340 -2.74 -27.03 -11.42
N LYS A 341 -3.62 -26.11 -11.00
CA LYS A 341 -3.37 -24.66 -11.14
C LYS A 341 -2.18 -24.17 -10.32
N SER A 342 -1.98 -24.71 -9.12
CA SER A 342 -0.80 -24.43 -8.29
C SER A 342 0.50 -24.86 -8.99
N ALA A 343 0.52 -26.05 -9.56
CA ALA A 343 1.69 -26.56 -10.29
C ALA A 343 1.98 -25.78 -11.58
N GLU A 344 0.94 -25.41 -12.35
CA GLU A 344 1.05 -24.51 -13.51
C GLU A 344 1.63 -23.15 -13.10
N ARG A 345 1.06 -22.53 -12.06
CA ARG A 345 1.49 -21.23 -11.53
C ARG A 345 2.96 -21.26 -11.12
N GLY A 346 3.39 -22.30 -10.40
CA GLY A 346 4.77 -22.44 -9.97
C GLY A 346 5.77 -22.57 -11.13
N LYS A 347 5.38 -23.17 -12.26
CA LYS A 347 6.22 -23.22 -13.47
C LYS A 347 6.31 -21.84 -14.13
N ILE A 348 5.18 -21.16 -14.28
CA ILE A 348 5.11 -19.83 -14.90
C ILE A 348 5.90 -18.81 -14.08
N GLN A 349 5.78 -18.82 -12.75
CA GLN A 349 6.53 -17.92 -11.87
C GLN A 349 8.05 -18.11 -12.01
N LYS A 350 8.53 -19.35 -12.13
CA LYS A 350 9.96 -19.64 -12.37
C LYS A 350 10.43 -19.15 -13.73
N GLU A 351 9.61 -19.30 -14.76
CA GLU A 351 9.91 -18.80 -16.10
C GLU A 351 10.00 -17.26 -16.11
N ILE A 352 9.06 -16.57 -15.45
CA ILE A 352 9.09 -15.11 -15.28
C ILE A 352 10.35 -14.67 -14.54
N GLU A 353 10.74 -15.37 -13.47
CA GLU A 353 11.95 -15.06 -12.71
C GLU A 353 13.22 -15.18 -13.57
N GLU A 354 13.35 -16.25 -14.35
CA GLU A 354 14.49 -16.43 -15.25
C GLU A 354 14.55 -15.35 -16.35
N LEU A 355 13.41 -15.08 -16.99
CA LEU A 355 13.31 -14.07 -18.04
C LEU A 355 13.55 -12.66 -17.52
N SER A 356 13.04 -12.34 -16.32
CA SER A 356 13.25 -11.06 -15.65
C SER A 356 14.74 -10.81 -15.39
N ARG A 357 15.49 -11.83 -14.94
CA ARG A 357 16.94 -11.72 -14.77
C ARG A 357 17.65 -11.44 -16.10
N LYS A 358 17.34 -12.22 -17.14
CA LYS A 358 17.92 -12.04 -18.49
C LYS A 358 17.59 -10.66 -19.07
N ARG A 359 16.37 -10.18 -18.84
CA ARG A 359 15.92 -8.84 -19.21
C ARG A 359 16.76 -7.76 -18.53
N GLN A 360 16.95 -7.86 -17.22
CA GLN A 360 17.76 -6.87 -16.48
C GLN A 360 19.22 -6.86 -16.95
N GLU A 361 19.82 -8.04 -17.15
CA GLU A 361 21.18 -8.18 -17.69
C GLU A 361 21.33 -7.53 -19.08
N TYR A 362 20.32 -7.69 -19.95
CA TYR A 362 20.28 -7.06 -21.26
C TYR A 362 20.18 -5.53 -21.16
N ILE A 363 19.26 -5.02 -20.34
CA ILE A 363 19.07 -3.58 -20.11
C ILE A 363 20.37 -2.96 -19.59
N ASP A 364 21.02 -3.60 -18.61
CA ASP A 364 22.27 -3.10 -18.06
C ASP A 364 23.42 -3.07 -19.08
N ALA A 365 23.49 -4.08 -19.96
CA ALA A 365 24.47 -4.11 -21.04
C ALA A 365 24.22 -3.01 -22.08
N GLU A 366 22.97 -2.81 -22.50
CA GLU A 366 22.59 -1.76 -23.46
C GLU A 366 22.80 -0.36 -22.89
N MET A 367 22.46 -0.13 -21.61
CA MET A 367 22.70 1.15 -20.93
C MET A 367 24.19 1.50 -20.90
N LYS A 368 25.06 0.52 -20.61
CA LYS A 368 26.52 0.70 -20.64
C LYS A 368 27.02 1.08 -22.04
N LYS A 369 26.51 0.43 -23.10
CA LYS A 369 26.91 0.74 -24.49
C LYS A 369 26.51 2.15 -24.92
N ARG A 370 25.35 2.63 -24.46
CA ARG A 370 24.80 3.94 -24.86
C ARG A 370 25.48 5.12 -24.17
N GLY A 371 26.42 4.90 -23.23
CA GLY A 371 27.04 5.97 -22.44
C GLY A 371 26.05 6.72 -21.53
N ASN A 372 24.80 6.24 -21.45
CA ASN A 372 23.68 6.86 -20.77
C ASN A 372 23.37 6.15 -19.44
N ALA A 373 24.40 5.81 -18.65
CA ALA A 373 24.21 5.16 -17.36
C ALA A 373 23.29 5.96 -16.41
N ASP A 374 23.20 7.28 -16.62
CA ASP A 374 22.47 8.26 -15.82
C ASP A 374 21.09 8.66 -16.39
N SER A 375 20.61 8.01 -17.47
CA SER A 375 19.30 8.37 -18.05
C SER A 375 18.10 7.72 -17.38
N ASP A 376 18.33 6.71 -16.54
CA ASP A 376 17.34 6.07 -15.66
C ASP A 376 17.70 6.29 -14.18
N ASP A 377 18.09 7.52 -13.83
CA ASP A 377 18.70 7.82 -12.53
C ASP A 377 17.74 7.61 -11.37
N LEU A 378 16.46 8.02 -11.48
CA LEU A 378 15.54 7.93 -10.33
C LEU A 378 15.22 6.49 -9.93
N GLY A 379 14.88 5.62 -10.88
CA GLY A 379 14.54 4.22 -10.58
C GLY A 379 15.71 3.51 -9.90
N LYS A 380 16.92 3.67 -10.45
CA LYS A 380 18.15 3.13 -9.87
C LYS A 380 18.55 3.78 -8.56
N ALA A 381 18.31 5.09 -8.40
CA ALA A 381 18.59 5.80 -7.16
C ALA A 381 17.66 5.34 -6.03
N ILE A 382 16.36 5.14 -6.31
CA ILE A 382 15.41 4.57 -5.36
C ILE A 382 15.81 3.13 -5.02
N GLU A 383 16.15 2.30 -6.01
CA GLU A 383 16.64 0.94 -5.78
C GLU A 383 17.87 0.93 -4.86
N ARG A 384 18.90 1.71 -5.19
CA ARG A 384 20.12 1.83 -4.36
C ARG A 384 19.79 2.30 -2.95
N SER A 385 18.91 3.27 -2.81
CA SER A 385 18.46 3.76 -1.50
C SER A 385 17.77 2.68 -0.68
N ILE A 386 16.88 1.90 -1.30
CA ILE A 386 16.22 0.76 -0.64
C ILE A 386 17.27 -0.24 -0.20
N LEU A 387 18.23 -0.59 -1.06
CA LEU A 387 19.29 -1.56 -0.75
C LEU A 387 20.23 -1.06 0.37
N GLU A 388 20.60 0.22 0.37
CA GLU A 388 21.40 0.83 1.42
C GLU A 388 20.66 0.82 2.77
N GLN A 389 19.39 1.22 2.78
CA GLN A 389 18.55 1.19 3.98
C GLN A 389 18.25 -0.24 4.45
N ALA A 390 18.14 -1.18 3.51
CA ALA A 390 18.01 -2.60 3.79
C ALA A 390 19.23 -3.11 4.55
N LYS A 391 20.43 -2.77 4.07
CA LYS A 391 21.69 -3.17 4.71
C LYS A 391 21.80 -2.64 6.14
N THR A 392 21.45 -1.38 6.39
CA THR A 392 21.47 -0.80 7.74
C THR A 392 20.43 -1.45 8.66
N SER A 393 19.32 -1.94 8.10
CA SER A 393 18.24 -2.61 8.82
C SER A 393 18.46 -4.13 8.96
N GLY A 394 19.59 -4.67 8.51
CA GLY A 394 19.93 -6.10 8.62
C GLY A 394 19.31 -7.00 7.54
N TYR A 395 18.82 -6.42 6.46
CA TYR A 395 18.32 -7.14 5.29
C TYR A 395 19.44 -7.37 4.27
N THR A 396 19.30 -8.42 3.48
CA THR A 396 20.18 -8.77 2.36
C THR A 396 19.35 -8.93 1.09
N SER A 397 19.83 -8.40 -0.03
CA SER A 397 19.33 -8.78 -1.35
C SER A 397 20.01 -10.09 -1.80
N LYS A 398 19.27 -10.94 -2.51
CA LYS A 398 19.82 -12.10 -3.22
C LYS A 398 19.27 -12.15 -4.63
#